data_AF-A0A7I8D8J3-F1
#
_entry.id   AF-A0A7I8D8J3-F1
#
_cell.length_a   1.000
_cell.length_b   1.000
_cell.length_c   1.000
_cell.angle_alpha   90.00
_cell.angle_beta   90.00
_cell.angle_gamma   90.00
#
_symmetry.space_group_name_H-M   'P 1'
#
loop_
_entity.id
_entity.type
_entity.pdbx_description
1 polymer ?
#
loop_
_entity_poly.entity_id
_entity_poly.type
_entity_poly.pdbx_seq_one_letter_code
_entity_poly.pdbx_strand_id
1 'polypeptide(L)'
;MTLNAFKNGVTTLDEATMNAILAAQPSSIIFDGTQADAKTGTGAADSDLSIFTYYARFTLTGQTTIGRIELELIKYGNGADLTVEIRDNSFNPNGSNNGVLIKSFTFPAKLFQTAAGYISLPIDLSGLTSGAQYWVVLKKAGDSTNRIAWRGETTADANYPTYYRSGSTGAWTAGNALHFKIFANTSGTYILKHGIYGTNAKTLVNYDANGNITEIWRWLPASDGTFMICDKLIPTYDANGVPVRWEVQ
;
A
#
# COMPACT_ATOMS: atom_id res chain seq x y z
N MET A 1 -16.77 -16.64 16.94
CA MET A 1 -17.44 -17.95 17.12
C MET A 1 -16.66 -18.95 16.29
N THR A 2 -15.99 -19.91 16.92
CA THR A 2 -15.16 -20.90 16.20
C THR A 2 -16.09 -21.93 15.56
N LEU A 3 -16.01 -22.08 14.23
CA LEU A 3 -16.78 -23.08 13.50
C LEU A 3 -16.04 -24.43 13.60
N ASN A 4 -16.56 -25.37 14.39
CA ASN A 4 -15.96 -26.70 14.53
C ASN A 4 -16.60 -27.68 13.53
N ALA A 5 -16.33 -27.49 12.24
CA ALA A 5 -16.86 -28.36 11.18
C ALA A 5 -16.14 -29.72 11.11
N PHE A 6 -14.85 -29.75 11.49
CA PHE A 6 -14.01 -30.95 11.56
C PHE A 6 -13.49 -31.17 12.98
N LYS A 7 -13.30 -32.44 13.34
CA LYS A 7 -12.84 -32.86 14.67
C LYS A 7 -11.90 -34.06 14.55
N ASN A 8 -10.70 -33.94 15.12
CA ASN A 8 -9.68 -34.98 15.03
C ASN A 8 -10.20 -36.31 15.60
N GLY A 9 -10.03 -37.40 14.86
CA GLY A 9 -10.52 -38.74 15.21
C GLY A 9 -12.04 -38.94 15.09
N VAL A 10 -12.81 -37.94 14.63
CA VAL A 10 -14.26 -38.04 14.41
C VAL A 10 -14.63 -37.78 12.96
N THR A 11 -14.04 -36.76 12.34
CA THR A 11 -14.14 -36.53 10.90
C THR A 11 -12.95 -37.16 10.18
N THR A 12 -13.17 -37.53 8.91
CA THR A 12 -12.12 -38.08 8.04
C THR A 12 -10.97 -37.09 7.79
N LEU A 13 -11.25 -35.80 7.96
CA LEU A 13 -10.28 -34.72 7.81
C LEU A 13 -9.92 -34.12 9.17
N ASP A 14 -8.67 -33.69 9.29
CA ASP A 14 -8.11 -33.13 10.52
C ASP A 14 -8.64 -31.72 10.83
N GLU A 15 -8.93 -31.50 12.11
CA GLU A 15 -9.48 -30.25 12.65
C GLU A 15 -8.51 -29.07 12.50
N ALA A 16 -7.22 -29.28 12.80
CA ALA A 16 -6.22 -28.22 12.77
C ALA A 16 -6.00 -27.69 11.35
N THR A 17 -6.14 -28.56 10.36
CA THR A 17 -5.92 -28.22 8.96
C THR A 17 -7.17 -27.62 8.31
N MET A 18 -8.34 -28.22 8.51
CA MET A 18 -9.52 -27.89 7.70
C MET A 18 -10.42 -26.80 8.29
N ASN A 19 -10.52 -26.68 9.61
CA ASN A 19 -11.35 -25.61 10.20
C ASN A 19 -10.75 -24.22 9.92
N ALA A 20 -9.43 -24.11 9.81
CA ALA A 20 -8.77 -22.86 9.42
C ALA A 20 -9.11 -22.43 7.98
N ILE A 21 -9.32 -23.39 7.09
CA ILE A 21 -9.67 -23.15 5.67
C ILE A 21 -11.15 -22.74 5.53
N LEU A 22 -12.04 -23.31 6.35
CA LEU A 22 -13.48 -23.00 6.32
C LEU A 22 -13.87 -21.79 7.19
N ALA A 23 -13.01 -21.37 8.11
CA ALA A 23 -13.24 -20.16 8.88
C ALA A 23 -13.18 -18.93 7.97
N ALA A 24 -14.20 -18.07 8.07
CA ALA A 24 -14.18 -16.76 7.43
C ALA A 24 -12.91 -16.02 7.84
N GLN A 25 -12.07 -15.68 6.87
CA GLN A 25 -10.87 -14.92 7.11
C GLN A 25 -11.26 -13.47 7.40
N PRO A 26 -10.61 -12.79 8.37
CA PRO A 26 -10.76 -11.35 8.52
C PRO A 26 -10.54 -10.68 7.17
N SER A 27 -11.48 -9.85 6.76
CA SER A 27 -11.37 -9.12 5.50
C SER A 27 -11.83 -7.70 5.69
N SER A 28 -11.26 -6.79 4.90
CA SER A 28 -11.69 -5.41 4.85
C SER A 28 -11.86 -4.97 3.40
N ILE A 29 -12.83 -4.10 3.22
CA ILE A 29 -13.18 -3.50 1.94
C ILE A 29 -12.87 -2.01 2.09
N ILE A 30 -12.03 -1.50 1.21
CA ILE A 30 -11.57 -0.11 1.24
C ILE A 30 -12.17 0.61 0.04
N PHE A 31 -12.93 1.66 0.31
CA PHE A 31 -13.53 2.54 -0.69
C PHE A 31 -12.58 3.70 -1.01
N ASP A 32 -12.99 4.60 -1.90
CA ASP A 32 -12.16 5.73 -2.31
C ASP A 32 -11.71 6.59 -1.12
N GLY A 33 -12.59 6.74 -0.14
CA GLY A 33 -12.31 7.37 1.15
C GLY A 33 -12.23 8.90 1.07
N THR A 34 -12.10 9.54 2.22
CA THR A 34 -11.89 11.00 2.32
C THR A 34 -10.39 11.29 2.40
N GLN A 35 -9.88 12.20 1.57
CA GLN A 35 -8.48 12.62 1.67
C GLN A 35 -8.25 13.33 3.02
N ALA A 36 -7.33 12.79 3.82
CA ALA A 36 -6.96 13.32 5.14
C ALA A 36 -5.81 14.33 5.04
N ASP A 37 -4.85 14.08 4.14
CA ASP A 37 -3.68 14.93 3.90
C ASP A 37 -3.05 14.61 2.54
N ALA A 38 -2.29 15.55 1.99
CA ALA A 38 -1.54 15.33 0.76
C ALA A 38 -0.41 16.34 0.57
N LYS A 39 0.70 15.86 0.02
CA LYS A 39 1.68 16.70 -0.69
C LYS A 39 1.57 16.40 -2.18
N THR A 40 1.18 17.40 -2.95
CA THR A 40 1.10 17.32 -4.42
C THR A 40 1.76 18.55 -5.02
N GLY A 41 2.16 18.45 -6.28
CA GLY A 41 2.80 19.56 -6.97
C GLY A 41 3.16 19.21 -8.40
N THR A 42 3.88 20.14 -9.04
CA THR A 42 4.41 19.98 -10.40
C THR A 42 5.88 19.57 -10.42
N GLY A 43 6.47 19.41 -9.23
CA GLY A 43 7.80 18.89 -9.02
C GLY A 43 8.07 17.61 -9.76
N ALA A 44 9.29 17.48 -10.27
CA ALA A 44 9.71 16.36 -11.09
C ALA A 44 11.04 15.76 -10.63
N ALA A 45 11.34 15.82 -9.33
CA ALA A 45 12.55 15.22 -8.78
C ALA A 45 12.32 13.74 -8.45
N ASP A 46 13.26 12.90 -8.86
CA ASP A 46 13.24 11.47 -8.57
C ASP A 46 14.08 11.16 -7.33
N SER A 47 13.43 10.58 -6.33
CA SER A 47 14.07 10.11 -5.12
C SER A 47 14.29 8.60 -5.19
N ASP A 48 15.54 8.19 -5.43
CA ASP A 48 15.92 6.82 -5.76
C ASP A 48 15.86 5.87 -4.55
N LEU A 49 14.95 4.89 -4.60
CA LEU A 49 14.76 3.88 -3.55
C LEU A 49 15.77 2.74 -3.61
N SER A 50 16.56 2.57 -4.68
CA SER A 50 17.67 1.62 -4.67
C SER A 50 18.82 2.07 -3.76
N ILE A 51 18.89 3.37 -3.47
CA ILE A 51 19.98 3.96 -2.69
C ILE A 51 19.52 4.26 -1.27
N PHE A 52 18.32 4.83 -1.11
CA PHE A 52 17.87 5.41 0.15
C PHE A 52 16.52 4.86 0.61
N THR A 53 16.32 4.83 1.94
CA THR A 53 14.99 4.80 2.55
C THR A 53 14.51 6.24 2.71
N TYR A 54 13.23 6.51 2.51
CA TYR A 54 12.62 7.83 2.67
C TYR A 54 11.52 7.83 3.72
N TYR A 55 11.44 8.93 4.46
CA TYR A 55 10.40 9.26 5.43
C TYR A 55 9.73 10.54 4.96
N ALA A 56 8.41 10.53 4.75
CA ALA A 56 7.62 11.73 4.50
C ALA A 56 6.52 11.85 5.57
N ARG A 57 6.39 13.05 6.14
CA ARG A 57 5.42 13.33 7.21
C ARG A 57 4.03 13.63 6.64
N PHE A 58 3.00 13.18 7.33
CA PHE A 58 1.61 13.58 7.12
C PHE A 58 0.89 13.81 8.45
N THR A 59 -0.27 14.47 8.43
CA THR A 59 -1.10 14.76 9.60
C THR A 59 -2.53 14.28 9.38
N LEU A 60 -3.10 13.53 10.33
CA LEU A 60 -4.48 13.03 10.21
C LEU A 60 -5.52 14.00 10.80
N THR A 61 -5.78 15.11 10.13
CA THR A 61 -6.78 16.07 10.62
C THR A 61 -8.20 15.53 10.44
N GLY A 62 -8.94 15.38 11.56
CA GLY A 62 -10.34 14.93 11.53
C GLY A 62 -10.53 13.44 11.24
N GLN A 63 -9.46 12.65 11.24
CA GLN A 63 -9.48 11.23 10.87
C GLN A 63 -8.71 10.39 11.89
N THR A 64 -9.17 9.16 12.14
CA THR A 64 -8.53 8.19 13.06
C THR A 64 -8.19 6.87 12.35
N THR A 65 -8.33 6.84 11.02
CA THR A 65 -8.09 5.69 10.18
C THR A 65 -7.37 6.08 8.89
N ILE A 66 -6.70 5.11 8.27
CA ILE A 66 -6.14 5.19 6.91
C ILE A 66 -6.66 3.97 6.16
N GLY A 67 -7.39 4.20 5.07
CA GLY A 67 -7.82 3.13 4.16
C GLY A 67 -6.71 2.81 3.17
N ARG A 68 -6.27 3.83 2.45
CA ARG A 68 -5.29 3.72 1.36
C ARG A 68 -4.38 4.94 1.32
N ILE A 69 -3.26 4.79 0.65
CA ILE A 69 -2.37 5.89 0.31
C ILE A 69 -2.16 5.92 -1.21
N GLU A 70 -2.01 7.10 -1.78
CA GLU A 70 -1.52 7.25 -3.13
C GLU A 70 -0.10 7.81 -3.11
N LEU A 71 0.77 7.22 -3.91
CA LEU A 71 2.16 7.64 -4.03
C LEU A 71 2.48 7.87 -5.50
N GLU A 72 3.11 8.99 -5.84
CA GLU A 72 3.59 9.19 -7.21
C GLU A 72 4.91 8.46 -7.39
N LEU A 73 4.86 7.31 -8.04
CA LEU A 73 6.00 6.41 -8.21
C LEU A 73 6.30 6.20 -9.70
N ILE A 74 7.56 5.90 -9.98
CA ILE A 74 8.01 5.48 -11.32
C ILE A 74 8.90 4.25 -11.19
N LYS A 75 8.66 3.26 -12.04
CA LYS A 75 9.43 2.02 -12.13
C LYS A 75 10.49 2.11 -13.22
N TYR A 76 11.72 1.72 -12.87
CA TYR A 76 12.83 1.53 -13.79
C TYR A 76 13.18 0.03 -13.89
N GLY A 77 13.47 -0.43 -15.12
CA GLY A 77 13.71 -1.85 -15.39
C GLY A 77 12.52 -2.72 -14.95
N ASN A 78 12.82 -3.83 -14.26
CA ASN A 78 11.79 -4.69 -13.69
C ASN A 78 11.19 -4.15 -12.37
N GLY A 79 11.72 -3.04 -11.84
CA GLY A 79 11.39 -2.54 -10.51
C GLY A 79 11.91 -3.43 -9.39
N ALA A 80 11.46 -3.17 -8.17
CA ALA A 80 11.75 -3.99 -7.00
C ALA A 80 10.51 -4.07 -6.11
N ASP A 81 10.43 -5.13 -5.30
CA ASP A 81 9.39 -5.23 -4.29
C ASP A 81 9.57 -4.11 -3.27
N LEU A 82 8.51 -3.35 -3.02
CA LEU A 82 8.56 -2.13 -2.24
C LEU A 82 7.91 -2.33 -0.88
N THR A 83 8.69 -2.17 0.19
CA THR A 83 8.12 -2.12 1.55
C THR A 83 7.72 -0.71 1.92
N VAL A 84 6.43 -0.55 2.24
CA VAL A 84 5.82 0.65 2.78
C VAL A 84 5.51 0.45 4.26
N GLU A 85 5.89 1.42 5.08
CA GLU A 85 5.58 1.43 6.51
C GLU A 85 4.84 2.70 6.90
N ILE A 86 4.01 2.58 7.94
CA ILE A 86 3.48 3.71 8.70
C ILE A 86 4.13 3.70 10.08
N ARG A 87 4.69 4.84 10.47
CA ARG A 87 5.35 5.04 11.77
C ARG A 87 4.77 6.22 12.53
N ASP A 88 4.89 6.17 13.85
CA ASP A 88 4.42 7.24 14.73
C ASP A 88 5.34 8.48 14.70
N ASN A 89 4.93 9.53 15.42
CA ASN A 89 5.68 10.78 15.46
C ASN A 89 6.95 10.75 16.33
N SER A 90 7.35 9.61 16.88
CA SER A 90 8.56 9.54 17.72
C SER A 90 9.87 9.48 16.90
N PHE A 91 9.76 9.44 15.57
CA PHE A 91 10.89 9.56 14.64
C PHE A 91 11.74 10.81 14.93
N ASN A 92 13.05 10.63 15.02
CA ASN A 92 14.02 11.70 15.24
C ASN A 92 15.05 11.72 14.10
N PRO A 93 15.12 12.81 13.30
CA PRO A 93 16.07 12.94 12.21
C PRO A 93 17.53 12.81 12.60
N ASN A 94 17.92 13.04 13.87
CA ASN A 94 19.30 12.82 14.30
C ASN A 94 19.71 11.34 14.33
N GLY A 95 18.78 10.41 14.10
CA GLY A 95 19.02 8.97 14.03
C GLY A 95 18.88 8.25 15.37
N SER A 96 18.52 8.93 16.47
CA SER A 96 18.33 8.31 17.78
C SER A 96 17.08 7.45 17.88
N ASN A 97 16.07 7.72 17.05
CA ASN A 97 14.82 6.97 16.99
C ASN A 97 14.28 6.97 15.55
N ASN A 98 13.89 5.80 15.04
CA ASN A 98 13.28 5.67 13.71
C ASN A 98 11.73 5.72 13.77
N GLY A 99 11.13 6.01 14.92
CA GLY A 99 9.69 5.95 15.11
C GLY A 99 9.19 4.53 15.37
N VAL A 100 8.10 4.39 16.13
CA VAL A 100 7.45 3.10 16.38
C VAL A 100 6.77 2.64 15.10
N LEU A 101 7.03 1.40 14.71
CA LEU A 101 6.36 0.78 13.57
C LEU A 101 4.91 0.49 13.92
N ILE A 102 3.97 1.07 13.16
CA ILE A 102 2.53 0.84 13.34
C ILE A 102 2.06 -0.22 12.34
N LYS A 103 2.50 -0.12 11.09
CA LYS A 103 2.09 -1.01 10.01
C LYS A 103 3.21 -1.15 8.98
N SER A 104 3.38 -2.34 8.42
CA SER A 104 4.34 -2.62 7.35
C SER A 104 3.71 -3.55 6.33
N PHE A 105 3.95 -3.27 5.05
CA PHE A 105 3.56 -4.11 3.93
C PHE A 105 4.62 -4.03 2.84
N THR A 106 4.96 -5.16 2.25
CA THR A 106 5.66 -5.17 0.96
C THR A 106 4.62 -5.06 -0.15
N PHE A 107 4.98 -4.64 -1.36
CA PHE A 107 4.17 -4.68 -2.57
C PHE A 107 5.03 -5.18 -3.73
N PRO A 108 4.54 -6.10 -4.58
CA PRO A 108 5.34 -6.68 -5.64
C PRO A 108 5.68 -5.66 -6.73
N ALA A 109 6.89 -5.75 -7.28
CA ALA A 109 7.41 -4.85 -8.32
C ALA A 109 6.48 -4.70 -9.54
N LYS A 110 5.74 -5.78 -9.87
CA LYS A 110 4.81 -5.86 -11.00
C LYS A 110 3.71 -4.81 -10.95
N LEU A 111 3.35 -4.36 -9.76
CA LEU A 111 2.28 -3.40 -9.54
C LEU A 111 2.63 -2.00 -10.09
N PHE A 112 3.91 -1.65 -10.12
CA PHE A 112 4.35 -0.29 -10.46
C PHE A 112 4.52 -0.09 -11.96
N GLN A 113 4.26 1.13 -12.41
CA GLN A 113 4.24 1.53 -13.81
C GLN A 113 5.56 2.21 -14.21
N THR A 114 5.93 2.10 -15.49
CA THR A 114 7.15 2.74 -16.04
C THR A 114 6.95 4.22 -16.33
N ALA A 115 5.70 4.68 -16.40
CA ALA A 115 5.37 6.10 -16.40
C ALA A 115 5.14 6.56 -14.95
N ALA A 116 5.61 7.78 -14.63
CA ALA A 116 5.33 8.39 -13.34
C ALA A 116 3.82 8.59 -13.18
N GLY A 117 3.27 8.14 -12.05
CA GLY A 117 1.85 8.29 -11.75
C GLY A 117 1.52 7.92 -10.32
N TYR A 118 0.37 8.41 -9.85
CA TYR A 118 -0.15 8.02 -8.55
C TYR A 118 -0.62 6.57 -8.59
N ILE A 119 -0.09 5.77 -7.67
CA ILE A 119 -0.55 4.41 -7.43
C ILE A 119 -1.21 4.30 -6.07
N SER A 120 -2.40 3.71 -6.03
CA SER A 120 -3.17 3.51 -4.80
C SER A 120 -2.80 2.21 -4.13
N LEU A 121 -2.31 2.28 -2.89
CA LEU A 121 -1.89 1.14 -2.10
C LEU A 121 -2.79 0.96 -0.86
N PRO A 122 -3.36 -0.23 -0.63
CA PRO A 122 -4.19 -0.49 0.55
C PRO A 122 -3.36 -0.58 1.83
N ILE A 123 -3.82 0.08 2.90
CA ILE A 123 -3.16 0.07 4.21
C ILE A 123 -4.06 -0.52 5.31
N ASP A 124 -5.34 -0.15 5.33
CA ASP A 124 -6.34 -0.52 6.35
C ASP A 124 -5.79 -0.49 7.79
N LEU A 125 -5.73 0.73 8.32
CA LEU A 125 -5.21 1.03 9.63
C LEU A 125 -6.22 1.85 10.42
N SER A 126 -6.45 1.47 11.67
CA SER A 126 -7.35 2.13 12.61
C SER A 126 -6.65 2.37 13.95
N GLY A 127 -7.30 3.09 14.86
CA GLY A 127 -6.74 3.41 16.17
C GLY A 127 -5.70 4.54 16.15
N LEU A 128 -5.72 5.37 15.11
CA LEU A 128 -4.87 6.56 15.03
C LEU A 128 -5.54 7.76 15.70
N THR A 129 -4.75 8.78 16.00
CA THR A 129 -5.20 9.99 16.71
C THR A 129 -5.41 11.12 15.71
N SER A 130 -6.61 11.71 15.74
CA SER A 130 -6.93 12.90 14.94
C SER A 130 -6.02 14.07 15.32
N GLY A 131 -5.48 14.77 14.32
CA GLY A 131 -4.53 15.88 14.46
C GLY A 131 -3.09 15.44 14.76
N ALA A 132 -2.81 14.15 14.94
CA ALA A 132 -1.46 13.67 15.15
C ALA A 132 -0.68 13.55 13.84
N GLN A 133 0.63 13.68 13.95
CA GLN A 133 1.58 13.49 12.86
C GLN A 133 2.04 12.04 12.80
N TYR A 134 2.29 11.57 11.59
CA TYR A 134 2.77 10.23 11.28
C TYR A 134 3.74 10.29 10.10
N TRP A 135 4.43 9.18 9.86
CA TRP A 135 5.40 9.07 8.79
C TRP A 135 5.04 7.91 7.87
N VAL A 136 4.94 8.19 6.58
CA VAL A 136 4.98 7.16 5.54
C VAL A 136 6.44 6.93 5.17
N VAL A 137 6.83 5.66 5.18
CA VAL A 137 8.22 5.25 4.96
C VAL A 137 8.27 4.30 3.79
N LEU A 138 9.08 4.62 2.79
CA LEU A 138 9.42 3.69 1.72
C LEU A 138 10.82 3.19 1.96
N LYS A 139 10.93 1.89 2.23
CA LYS A 139 12.20 1.23 2.46
C LYS A 139 12.99 1.17 1.16
N LYS A 140 14.32 1.30 1.31
CA LYS A 140 15.26 1.05 0.23
C LYS A 140 15.00 -0.33 -0.39
N ALA A 141 14.89 -0.41 -1.71
CA ALA A 141 14.67 -1.63 -2.47
C ALA A 141 15.26 -1.54 -3.90
N GLY A 142 15.77 -2.66 -4.41
CA GLY A 142 16.29 -2.77 -5.77
C GLY A 142 17.78 -2.44 -5.91
N ASP A 143 18.19 -2.22 -7.16
CA ASP A 143 19.56 -1.93 -7.58
C ASP A 143 19.61 -0.78 -8.61
N SER A 144 20.78 -0.49 -9.17
CA SER A 144 20.95 0.63 -10.12
C SER A 144 20.16 0.47 -11.43
N THR A 145 19.70 -0.75 -11.75
CA THR A 145 18.96 -1.08 -12.98
C THR A 145 17.47 -1.29 -12.70
N ASN A 146 17.15 -2.04 -11.66
CA ASN A 146 15.80 -2.45 -11.27
C ASN A 146 15.42 -1.71 -9.99
N ARG A 147 14.72 -0.58 -10.13
CA ARG A 147 14.41 0.30 -9.01
C ARG A 147 13.06 0.99 -9.16
N ILE A 148 12.64 1.58 -8.06
CA ILE A 148 11.51 2.52 -8.02
C ILE A 148 12.07 3.87 -7.57
N ALA A 149 11.56 4.95 -8.14
CA ALA A 149 11.78 6.28 -7.58
C ALA A 149 10.47 6.86 -7.08
N TRP A 150 10.55 7.57 -5.95
CA TRP A 150 9.44 8.35 -5.42
C TRP A 150 9.56 9.78 -5.93
N ARG A 151 8.54 10.22 -6.67
CA ARG A 151 8.49 11.56 -7.26
C ARG A 151 8.16 12.61 -6.20
N GLY A 152 8.71 13.79 -6.38
CA GLY A 152 8.49 14.92 -5.49
C GLY A 152 8.94 16.26 -6.07
N GLU A 153 8.96 17.25 -5.18
CA GLU A 153 9.41 18.60 -5.46
C GLU A 153 10.91 18.69 -5.70
N THR A 154 11.35 19.79 -6.30
CA THR A 154 12.78 20.11 -6.42
C THR A 154 13.35 20.78 -5.18
N THR A 155 12.51 21.08 -4.19
CA THR A 155 12.89 21.75 -2.93
C THR A 155 12.26 21.08 -1.72
N ALA A 156 12.85 21.31 -0.55
CA ALA A 156 12.25 20.94 0.74
C ALA A 156 11.00 21.77 1.04
N ASP A 157 10.10 21.22 1.86
CA ASP A 157 8.89 21.88 2.35
C ASP A 157 8.80 21.67 3.87
N ALA A 158 8.75 22.76 4.64
CA ALA A 158 8.71 22.68 6.11
C ALA A 158 7.38 22.12 6.65
N ASN A 159 6.30 22.23 5.88
CA ASN A 159 5.01 21.65 6.23
C ASN A 159 5.03 20.12 6.01
N TYR A 160 5.75 19.68 4.98
CA TYR A 160 5.89 18.29 4.57
C TYR A 160 7.36 17.84 4.57
N PRO A 161 8.03 17.85 5.74
CA PRO A 161 9.44 17.52 5.82
C PRO A 161 9.65 16.07 5.39
N THR A 162 10.69 15.89 4.60
CA THR A 162 11.14 14.58 4.12
C THR A 162 12.56 14.34 4.58
N TYR A 163 12.85 13.10 4.94
CA TYR A 163 14.18 12.67 5.36
C TYR A 163 14.58 11.40 4.64
N TYR A 164 15.87 11.24 4.35
CA TYR A 164 16.39 10.06 3.70
C TYR A 164 17.72 9.58 4.29
N ARG A 165 17.98 8.28 4.15
CA ARG A 165 19.22 7.64 4.62
C ARG A 165 19.50 6.35 3.86
N SER A 166 20.77 6.08 3.57
CA SER A 166 21.21 4.88 2.83
C SER A 166 21.49 3.69 3.76
N GLY A 167 21.97 3.97 4.98
CA GLY A 167 22.27 2.98 6.00
C GLY A 167 21.15 2.74 7.01
N SER A 168 21.37 1.79 7.92
CA SER A 168 20.48 1.46 9.04
C SER A 168 20.73 2.30 10.30
N THR A 169 21.87 2.99 10.37
CA THR A 169 22.30 3.84 11.50
C THR A 169 22.75 5.21 11.01
N GLY A 170 22.92 6.16 11.93
CA GLY A 170 23.36 7.53 11.65
C GLY A 170 22.21 8.50 11.41
N ALA A 171 22.56 9.79 11.35
CA ALA A 171 21.60 10.86 11.12
C ALA A 171 20.94 10.75 9.75
N TRP A 172 19.69 11.18 9.68
CA TRP A 172 18.94 11.32 8.46
C TRP A 172 19.25 12.65 7.79
N THR A 173 19.25 12.67 6.46
CA THR A 173 19.45 13.89 5.68
C THR A 173 18.10 14.45 5.27
N ALA A 174 17.91 15.77 5.40
CA ALA A 174 16.71 16.43 4.90
C ALA A 174 16.65 16.34 3.36
N GLY A 175 15.50 15.99 2.82
CA GLY A 175 15.26 15.85 1.39
C GLY A 175 14.17 16.77 0.86
N ASN A 176 13.95 16.69 -0.44
CA ASN A 176 12.85 17.38 -1.08
C ASN A 176 11.51 16.78 -0.66
N ALA A 177 10.44 17.58 -0.70
CA ALA A 177 9.11 17.11 -0.36
C ALA A 177 8.63 16.06 -1.37
N LEU A 178 8.12 14.92 -0.89
CA LEU A 178 7.67 13.81 -1.74
C LEU A 178 6.17 13.84 -1.96
N HIS A 179 5.72 13.41 -3.14
CA HIS A 179 4.31 13.45 -3.51
C HIS A 179 3.55 12.25 -2.94
N PHE A 180 2.51 12.53 -2.17
CA PHE A 180 1.62 11.52 -1.60
C PHE A 180 0.23 12.07 -1.35
N LYS A 181 -0.74 11.17 -1.18
CA LYS A 181 -2.06 11.47 -0.64
C LYS A 181 -2.46 10.38 0.36
N ILE A 182 -3.04 10.77 1.47
CA ILE A 182 -3.52 9.86 2.52
C ILE A 182 -5.04 9.90 2.51
N PHE A 183 -5.68 8.75 2.42
CA PHE A 183 -7.13 8.63 2.42
C PHE A 183 -7.59 7.83 3.65
N ALA A 184 -8.55 8.39 4.39
CA ALA A 184 -9.16 7.73 5.52
C ALA A 184 -10.03 6.55 5.10
N ASN A 185 -10.18 5.57 6.00
CA ASN A 185 -11.11 4.46 5.80
C ASN A 185 -12.53 4.91 6.20
N THR A 186 -13.19 5.64 5.29
CA THR A 186 -14.57 6.11 5.47
C THR A 186 -15.54 5.13 4.80
N SER A 187 -16.41 4.50 5.58
CA SER A 187 -17.49 3.68 5.03
C SER A 187 -18.56 4.55 4.39
N GLY A 188 -19.13 4.11 3.25
CA GLY A 188 -20.30 4.76 2.65
C GLY A 188 -20.03 5.89 1.65
N THR A 189 -18.76 6.20 1.32
CA THR A 189 -18.40 7.16 0.27
C THR A 189 -17.70 6.45 -0.89
N TYR A 190 -18.52 5.96 -1.84
CA TYR A 190 -18.32 5.58 -3.25
C TYR A 190 -17.02 4.88 -3.74
N ILE A 191 -17.24 3.98 -4.72
CA ILE A 191 -16.29 3.13 -5.47
C ILE A 191 -15.33 2.30 -4.60
N LEU A 192 -15.53 0.99 -4.61
CA LEU A 192 -14.59 0.02 -4.05
C LEU A 192 -13.21 0.20 -4.70
N LYS A 193 -12.15 0.46 -3.93
CA LYS A 193 -10.78 0.52 -4.47
C LYS A 193 -9.96 -0.71 -4.14
N HIS A 194 -10.12 -1.26 -2.94
CA HIS A 194 -9.32 -2.39 -2.49
C HIS A 194 -10.10 -3.39 -1.66
N GLY A 195 -9.65 -4.65 -1.72
CA GLY A 195 -9.99 -5.68 -0.75
C GLY A 195 -8.73 -6.15 -0.03
N ILE A 196 -8.86 -6.44 1.26
CA ILE A 196 -7.85 -7.16 2.04
C ILE A 196 -8.50 -8.44 2.55
N TYR A 197 -7.83 -9.56 2.36
CA TYR A 197 -8.32 -10.88 2.78
C TYR A 197 -7.24 -11.56 3.62
N GLY A 198 -7.58 -11.95 4.85
CA GLY A 198 -6.62 -12.43 5.84
C GLY A 198 -5.51 -11.41 6.09
N THR A 199 -4.29 -11.90 6.33
CA THR A 199 -3.14 -11.05 6.65
C THR A 199 -2.59 -10.35 5.42
N ASN A 200 -2.40 -11.10 4.33
CA ASN A 200 -1.51 -10.68 3.24
C ASN A 200 -2.19 -10.57 1.88
N ALA A 201 -3.33 -11.22 1.64
CA ALA A 201 -4.00 -11.11 0.34
C ALA A 201 -4.63 -9.72 0.14
N LYS A 202 -4.47 -9.17 -1.07
CA LYS A 202 -4.91 -7.83 -1.45
C LYS A 202 -5.50 -7.84 -2.86
N THR A 203 -6.48 -6.98 -3.09
CA THR A 203 -6.97 -6.64 -4.42
C THR A 203 -6.93 -5.13 -4.62
N LEU A 204 -6.60 -4.69 -5.83
CA LEU A 204 -6.74 -3.30 -6.25
C LEU A 204 -7.66 -3.28 -7.46
N VAL A 205 -8.66 -2.41 -7.44
CA VAL A 205 -9.66 -2.30 -8.49
C VAL A 205 -9.57 -0.90 -9.11
N ASN A 206 -9.29 -0.86 -10.40
CA ASN A 206 -9.24 0.37 -11.17
C ASN A 206 -10.53 0.51 -11.99
N TYR A 207 -10.92 1.76 -12.23
CA TYR A 207 -12.17 2.10 -12.91
C TYR A 207 -11.91 3.12 -14.00
N ASP A 208 -12.73 3.09 -15.05
CA ASP A 208 -12.81 4.16 -16.03
C ASP A 208 -13.67 5.33 -15.50
N ALA A 209 -13.79 6.39 -16.31
CA ALA A 209 -14.61 7.55 -15.97
C ALA A 209 -16.11 7.26 -15.86
N ASN A 210 -16.58 6.13 -16.41
CA ASN A 210 -17.97 5.70 -16.38
C ASN A 210 -18.27 4.77 -15.19
N GLY A 211 -17.26 4.43 -14.39
CA GLY A 211 -17.40 3.52 -13.25
C GLY A 211 -17.33 2.03 -13.62
N ASN A 212 -16.89 1.68 -14.83
CA ASN A 212 -16.59 0.30 -15.20
C ASN A 212 -15.20 -0.09 -14.69
N ILE A 213 -15.05 -1.34 -14.26
CA ILE A 213 -13.76 -1.89 -13.85
C ILE A 213 -12.84 -2.00 -15.07
N THR A 214 -11.67 -1.37 -15.04
CA THR A 214 -10.68 -1.49 -16.13
C THR A 214 -9.71 -2.63 -15.88
N GLU A 215 -9.35 -2.86 -14.61
CA GLU A 215 -8.49 -3.96 -14.20
C GLU A 215 -8.65 -4.27 -12.71
N ILE A 216 -8.38 -5.52 -12.34
CA ILE A 216 -8.24 -5.96 -10.95
C ILE A 216 -6.86 -6.58 -10.79
N TRP A 217 -6.02 -5.95 -9.98
CA TRP A 217 -4.81 -6.60 -9.49
C TRP A 217 -5.17 -7.51 -8.32
N ARG A 218 -4.69 -8.75 -8.38
CA ARG A 218 -4.80 -9.69 -7.26
C ARG A 218 -3.41 -10.04 -6.78
N TRP A 219 -3.22 -9.89 -5.49
CA TRP A 219 -2.07 -10.41 -4.81
C TRP A 219 -2.51 -11.39 -3.74
N LEU A 220 -2.28 -12.67 -3.98
CA LEU A 220 -2.69 -13.76 -3.11
C LEU A 220 -1.43 -14.55 -2.73
N PRO A 221 -0.68 -14.12 -1.70
CA PRO A 221 0.42 -14.92 -1.17
C PRO A 221 -0.13 -16.07 -0.34
N ALA A 222 0.56 -17.20 -0.36
CA ALA A 222 0.36 -18.28 0.59
C ALA A 222 0.58 -17.78 2.03
N SER A 223 -0.04 -18.43 3.00
CA SER A 223 0.11 -18.07 4.41
C SER A 223 1.56 -18.16 4.89
N ASP A 224 2.34 -19.08 4.33
CA ASP A 224 3.76 -19.30 4.58
C ASP A 224 4.69 -18.50 3.65
N GLY A 225 4.12 -17.72 2.72
CA GLY A 225 4.85 -16.92 1.73
C GLY A 225 5.58 -17.73 0.66
N THR A 226 5.39 -19.05 0.59
CA THR A 226 6.13 -19.94 -0.33
C THR A 226 5.80 -19.70 -1.80
N PHE A 227 4.58 -19.28 -2.09
CA PHE A 227 4.16 -18.86 -3.41
C PHE A 227 3.26 -17.64 -3.31
N MET A 228 3.15 -16.89 -4.41
CA MET A 228 2.18 -15.82 -4.55
C MET A 228 1.59 -15.81 -5.95
N ILE A 229 0.29 -15.55 -6.03
CA ILE A 229 -0.36 -15.14 -7.27
C ILE A 229 -0.27 -13.61 -7.31
N CYS A 230 0.26 -13.06 -8.39
CA CYS A 230 0.36 -11.63 -8.64
C CYS A 230 0.04 -11.38 -10.11
N ASP A 231 -1.26 -11.19 -10.34
CA ASP A 231 -1.84 -11.19 -11.69
C ASP A 231 -2.75 -9.97 -11.84
N LYS A 232 -2.89 -9.54 -13.08
CA LYS A 232 -3.83 -8.50 -13.49
C LYS A 232 -4.97 -9.15 -14.26
N LEU A 233 -6.19 -8.96 -13.76
CA LEU A 233 -7.42 -9.35 -14.44
C LEU A 233 -7.96 -8.18 -15.25
N ILE A 234 -8.23 -8.40 -16.54
CA ILE A 234 -8.80 -7.37 -17.43
C ILE A 234 -10.15 -7.86 -17.96
N PRO A 235 -11.26 -7.16 -17.69
CA PRO A 235 -12.55 -7.53 -18.22
C PRO A 235 -12.70 -7.09 -19.69
N THR A 236 -13.39 -7.92 -20.47
CA THR A 236 -13.99 -7.52 -21.75
C THR A 236 -15.47 -7.32 -21.53
N TYR A 237 -16.00 -6.19 -22.00
CA TYR A 237 -17.40 -5.81 -21.85
C TYR A 237 -18.20 -6.10 -23.12
N ASP A 238 -19.47 -6.47 -22.96
CA ASP A 238 -20.43 -6.45 -24.06
C ASP A 238 -20.94 -5.02 -24.35
N ALA A 239 -21.82 -4.90 -25.34
CA ALA A 239 -22.41 -3.61 -25.73
C ALA A 239 -23.27 -2.95 -24.63
N ASN A 240 -23.66 -3.70 -23.59
CA ASN A 240 -24.45 -3.21 -22.47
C ASN A 240 -23.60 -2.88 -21.24
N GLY A 241 -22.27 -3.00 -21.33
CA GLY A 241 -21.37 -2.75 -20.20
C GLY A 241 -21.31 -3.89 -19.18
N VAL A 242 -21.70 -5.11 -19.57
CA VAL A 242 -21.58 -6.30 -18.72
C VAL A 242 -20.23 -6.99 -18.99
N PRO A 243 -19.41 -7.29 -17.97
CA PRO A 243 -18.20 -8.10 -18.15
C PRO A 243 -18.58 -9.50 -18.63
N VAL A 244 -18.16 -9.87 -19.84
CA VAL A 244 -18.44 -11.19 -20.45
C VAL A 244 -17.23 -12.12 -20.44
N ARG A 245 -16.02 -11.58 -20.29
CA ARG A 245 -14.78 -12.36 -20.25
C ARG A 245 -13.76 -11.65 -19.37
N TRP A 246 -12.87 -12.43 -18.75
CA TRP A 246 -11.71 -11.92 -18.01
C TRP A 246 -10.43 -12.54 -18.57
N GLU A 247 -9.46 -11.69 -18.90
CA GLU A 247 -8.11 -12.10 -19.27
C GLU A 247 -7.17 -11.97 -18.07
N VAL A 248 -6.19 -12.88 -17.96
CA VAL A 248 -5.19 -12.89 -16.89
C VAL A 248 -3.84 -12.57 -17.51
N GLN A 249 -3.16 -11.55 -16.97
CA GLN A 249 -1.82 -11.11 -17.34
C GLN A 249 -0.85 -11.19 -16.17
#